data_AF-U2J1V2-F1
#
_entry.id   AF-U2J1V2-F1
#
_cell.length_a   1.000
_cell.length_b   1.000
_cell.length_c   1.000
_cell.angle_alpha   90.00
_cell.angle_beta   90.00
_cell.angle_gamma   90.00
#
_symmetry.space_group_name_H-M   'P 1'
#
loop_
_entity.id
_entity.type
_entity.pdbx_description
1 polymer ?
#
loop_
_entity_poly.entity_id
_entity_poly.type
_entity_poly.pdbx_seq_one_letter_code
_entity_poly.pdbx_strand_id
1 'polypeptide(L)'
;MNWILQYIFIVLWGLLFFIPGIIKTYSYAMSTYIVDDLKRQGKNLSATEAITKSRRLMDGHKWDLFVLDLSFLGWIILASLTFGIGYLWLHPYMQTTRAEFYRNLVAQNPEALAD
;
A
#
# COMPACT_ATOMS: atom_id res chain seq x y z
N MET A 1 -32.91 20.51 -11.08
CA MET A 1 -31.59 20.26 -11.72
C MET A 1 -30.44 20.13 -10.71
N ASN A 2 -30.60 20.65 -9.50
CA ASN A 2 -29.53 20.86 -8.50
C ASN A 2 -29.02 19.57 -7.84
N TRP A 3 -29.86 18.55 -7.78
CA TRP A 3 -29.59 17.20 -7.29
C TRP A 3 -28.40 16.51 -8.00
N ILE A 4 -28.21 16.75 -9.30
CA ILE A 4 -27.05 16.21 -10.05
C ILE A 4 -25.75 16.86 -9.57
N LEU A 5 -25.73 18.19 -9.43
CA LEU A 5 -24.57 18.94 -8.94
C LEU A 5 -24.25 18.56 -7.49
N GLN A 6 -25.25 18.45 -6.63
CA GLN A 6 -25.07 17.99 -5.25
C GLN A 6 -24.48 16.59 -5.19
N TYR A 7 -24.96 15.65 -6.02
CA TYR A 7 -24.42 14.30 -6.07
C TYR A 7 -22.95 14.27 -6.51
N ILE A 8 -22.61 15.04 -7.55
CA ILE A 8 -21.20 15.18 -8.01
C ILE A 8 -20.32 15.73 -6.90
N PHE A 9 -20.75 16.78 -6.20
CA PHE A 9 -19.96 17.36 -5.10
C PHE A 9 -19.79 16.37 -3.94
N ILE A 10 -20.83 15.62 -3.55
CA ILE A 10 -20.73 14.60 -2.50
C ILE A 10 -19.71 13.52 -2.87
N VAL A 11 -19.72 13.05 -4.13
CA VAL A 11 -18.75 12.07 -4.62
C VAL A 11 -17.32 12.64 -4.62
N LEU A 12 -17.13 13.88 -5.06
CA LEU A 12 -15.82 14.56 -5.05
C LEU A 12 -15.27 14.73 -3.63
N TRP A 13 -16.11 15.16 -2.68
CA TRP A 13 -15.71 15.26 -1.27
C TRP A 13 -15.40 13.88 -0.68
N GLY A 14 -16.22 12.87 -0.99
CA GLY A 14 -15.97 11.48 -0.58
C GLY A 14 -14.61 10.99 -1.08
N LEU A 15 -14.30 11.21 -2.37
CA LEU A 15 -13.03 10.83 -2.97
C LEU A 15 -11.84 11.56 -2.32
N LEU A 16 -11.99 12.86 -2.04
CA LEU A 16 -10.97 13.68 -1.40
C LEU A 16 -10.59 13.17 0.01
N PHE A 17 -11.53 12.62 0.77
CA PHE A 17 -11.26 12.04 2.10
C PHE A 17 -10.92 10.55 2.05
N PHE A 18 -11.41 9.82 1.05
CA PHE A 18 -11.15 8.41 0.86
C PHE A 18 -9.67 8.14 0.49
N ILE A 19 -9.13 8.92 -0.45
CA ILE A 19 -7.72 8.83 -0.88
C ILE A 19 -6.73 8.98 0.30
N PRO A 20 -6.76 10.04 1.13
CA PRO A 20 -5.84 10.19 2.27
C PRO A 20 -6.05 9.12 3.34
N GLY A 21 -7.27 8.57 3.49
CA GLY A 21 -7.54 7.41 4.34
C GLY A 21 -6.75 6.18 3.91
N ILE A 22 -6.74 5.87 2.61
CA ILE A 22 -5.97 4.78 2.00
C ILE A 22 -4.46 5.07 2.07
N ILE A 23 -4.02 6.30 1.80
CA ILE A 23 -2.60 6.66 1.89
C ILE A 23 -2.06 6.44 3.31
N LYS A 24 -2.88 6.66 4.34
CA LYS A 24 -2.47 6.42 5.72
C LYS A 24 -2.36 4.92 6.05
N THR A 25 -3.20 4.05 5.48
CA THR A 25 -3.04 2.59 5.68
C THR A 25 -1.75 2.07 5.05
N TYR A 26 -1.29 2.66 3.95
CA TYR A 26 0.00 2.31 3.33
C TYR A 26 1.22 2.54 4.20
N SER A 27 1.17 3.50 5.15
CA SER A 27 2.27 3.70 6.09
C SER A 27 2.55 2.48 6.99
N TYR A 28 1.58 1.55 7.08
CA TYR A 28 1.67 0.30 7.82
C TYR A 28 1.81 -0.94 6.94
N ALA A 29 1.63 -0.82 5.62
CA ALA A 29 1.67 -1.94 4.70
C ALA A 29 3.05 -2.60 4.61
N MET A 30 4.12 -1.85 4.90
CA MET A 30 5.50 -2.36 4.90
C MET A 30 5.95 -2.96 6.25
N SER A 31 5.18 -2.73 7.32
CA SER A 31 5.45 -3.28 8.65
C SER A 31 5.55 -4.81 8.63
N THR A 32 4.64 -5.47 7.91
CA THR A 32 4.61 -6.94 7.80
C THR A 32 5.87 -7.50 7.15
N TYR A 33 6.37 -6.86 6.07
CA TYR A 33 7.61 -7.27 5.41
C TYR A 33 8.83 -7.09 6.31
N ILE A 34 8.90 -5.98 7.05
CA ILE A 34 10.01 -5.69 7.97
C ILE A 34 10.03 -6.68 9.15
N VAL A 35 8.87 -7.02 9.72
CA VAL A 35 8.77 -8.00 10.81
C VAL A 35 9.22 -9.38 10.33
N ASP A 36 8.80 -9.81 9.14
CA ASP A 36 9.19 -11.10 8.58
C ASP A 36 10.69 -11.17 8.28
N ASP A 37 11.26 -10.11 7.70
CA ASP A 37 12.68 -10.04 7.37
C ASP A 37 13.56 -10.04 8.64
N LEU A 38 13.18 -9.28 9.66
CA LEU A 38 13.94 -9.21 10.92
C LEU A 38 13.76 -10.46 11.81
N LYS A 39 12.59 -11.10 11.77
CA LYS A 39 12.39 -12.43 12.38
C LYS A 39 13.31 -13.47 11.76
N ARG A 40 13.47 -13.47 10.42
CA ARG A 40 14.40 -14.37 9.72
C ARG A 40 15.86 -14.12 10.12
N GLN A 41 16.19 -12.89 10.50
CA GLN A 41 17.50 -12.51 11.03
C GLN A 41 17.67 -12.77 12.54
N GLY A 42 16.66 -13.33 13.23
CA GLY A 42 16.72 -13.68 14.65
C GLY A 42 16.51 -12.52 15.62
N LYS A 43 16.12 -11.33 15.14
CA LYS A 43 15.79 -10.17 15.97
C LYS A 43 14.30 -10.15 16.30
N ASN A 44 13.94 -10.12 17.57
CA ASN A 44 12.57 -9.82 18.03
C ASN A 44 12.41 -8.31 18.19
N LEU A 45 11.81 -7.65 17.20
CA LEU A 45 11.41 -6.24 17.35
C LEU A 45 10.08 -6.14 18.08
N SER A 46 9.94 -5.08 18.87
CA SER A 46 8.63 -4.66 19.34
C SER A 46 7.77 -4.21 18.14
N ALA A 47 6.47 -4.51 18.15
CA ALA A 47 5.54 -4.13 17.08
C ALA A 47 5.61 -2.62 16.77
N THR A 48 5.89 -1.79 17.79
CA THR A 48 6.04 -0.34 17.68
C THR A 48 7.30 0.08 16.92
N GLU A 49 8.39 -0.67 17.05
CA GLU A 49 9.65 -0.41 16.33
C GLU A 49 9.51 -0.73 14.85
N ALA A 50 8.87 -1.85 14.51
CA ALA A 50 8.58 -2.21 13.12
C ALA A 50 7.71 -1.17 12.40
N ILE A 51 6.70 -0.64 13.11
CA ILE A 51 5.86 0.46 12.59
C ILE A 51 6.68 1.73 12.38
N THR A 52 7.62 2.03 13.28
CA THR A 52 8.47 3.22 13.18
C THR A 52 9.43 3.12 12.01
N LYS A 53 10.07 1.97 11.82
CA LYS A 53 10.94 1.68 10.67
C LYS A 53 10.15 1.71 9.35
N SER A 54 8.96 1.10 9.31
CA SER A 54 8.04 1.19 8.16
C SER A 54 7.69 2.64 7.82
N ARG A 55 7.41 3.47 8.83
CA ARG A 55 7.06 4.88 8.62
C ARG A 55 8.22 5.70 8.05
N ARG A 56 9.45 5.45 8.52
CA ARG A 56 10.66 6.10 7.99
C ARG A 56 10.95 5.65 6.55
N LEU A 57 10.86 4.35 6.28
CA LEU A 57 11.10 3.79 4.96
C LEU A 57 10.08 4.28 3.92
N MET A 58 8.83 4.49 4.34
CA MET A 58 7.74 4.97 3.49
C MET A 58 7.67 6.51 3.40
N ASP A 59 8.57 7.26 4.03
CA ASP A 59 8.53 8.72 3.94
C ASP A 59 8.87 9.18 2.52
N GLY A 60 8.11 10.14 1.99
CA GLY A 60 8.17 10.54 0.58
C GLY A 60 7.53 9.58 -0.44
N HIS A 61 7.40 8.28 -0.12
CA HIS A 61 7.00 7.24 -1.09
C HIS A 61 5.55 6.73 -0.95
N LYS A 62 4.76 7.33 -0.05
CA LYS A 62 3.35 6.94 0.17
C LYS A 62 2.48 7.17 -1.07
N TRP A 63 2.82 8.21 -1.86
CA TRP A 63 2.14 8.51 -3.11
C TRP A 63 2.45 7.48 -4.20
N ASP A 64 3.70 7.02 -4.27
CA ASP A 64 4.12 6.02 -5.25
C ASP A 64 3.38 4.70 -5.05
N LEU A 65 3.23 4.26 -3.79
CA LEU A 65 2.45 3.06 -3.47
C LEU A 65 0.95 3.22 -3.80
N PHE A 66 0.40 4.43 -3.64
CA PHE A 66 -0.98 4.72 -4.06
C PHE A 66 -1.14 4.63 -5.58
N VAL A 67 -0.23 5.22 -6.35
CA VAL A 67 -0.26 5.13 -7.82
C VAL A 67 -0.08 3.68 -8.28
N LEU A 68 0.78 2.92 -7.61
CA LEU A 68 0.98 1.50 -7.87
C LEU A 68 -0.31 0.71 -7.65
N ASP A 69 -0.98 0.90 -6.52
CA ASP A 69 -2.26 0.24 -6.25
C ASP A 69 -3.39 0.72 -7.17
N LEU A 70 -3.39 2.00 -7.58
CA LEU A 70 -4.33 2.53 -8.56
C LEU A 70 -4.16 1.85 -9.93
N SER A 71 -2.92 1.50 -10.31
CA SER A 71 -2.66 0.73 -11.54
C SER A 71 -3.30 -0.66 -11.51
N PHE A 72 -3.49 -1.24 -10.32
CA PHE A 72 -4.17 -2.52 -10.13
C PHE A 72 -5.69 -2.41 -10.11
N LEU A 73 -6.25 -1.22 -9.89
CA LEU A 73 -7.70 -1.03 -9.76
C LEU A 73 -8.48 -1.55 -10.98
N GLY A 74 -7.97 -1.33 -12.19
CA GLY A 74 -8.57 -1.86 -13.42
C GLY A 74 -8.59 -3.39 -13.46
N TRP A 75 -7.51 -4.02 -13.01
CA TRP A 75 -7.40 -5.48 -12.94
C TRP A 75 -8.28 -6.08 -11.84
N ILE A 76 -8.44 -5.39 -10.72
CA ILE A 76 -9.34 -5.78 -9.62
C ILE A 76 -10.79 -5.79 -10.12
N ILE A 77 -11.19 -4.76 -10.88
CA ILE A 77 -12.52 -4.70 -11.49
C ILE A 77 -12.70 -5.86 -12.47
N LEU A 78 -11.73 -6.09 -13.36
CA LEU A 78 -11.78 -7.19 -14.32
C LEU A 78 -11.84 -8.57 -13.64
N ALA A 79 -11.02 -8.80 -12.62
CA ALA A 79 -11.02 -10.03 -11.83
C ALA A 79 -12.37 -10.26 -11.13
N SER A 80 -12.98 -9.19 -10.62
CA SER A 80 -14.32 -9.25 -10.01
C SER A 80 -15.40 -9.66 -11.01
N LEU A 81 -15.32 -9.19 -12.26
CA LEU A 81 -16.24 -9.58 -13.33
C LEU A 81 -16.13 -11.06 -13.70
N THR A 82 -14.97 -11.69 -13.50
CA THR A 82 -14.77 -13.13 -13.72
C THR A 82 -15.22 -14.02 -12.56
N PHE A 83 -16.16 -13.55 -11.71
CA PHE A 83 -16.53 -14.21 -10.45
C PHE A 83 -15.34 -14.50 -9.52
N GLY A 84 -14.31 -13.65 -9.59
CA GLY A 84 -13.13 -13.74 -8.76
C GLY A 84 -12.04 -14.72 -9.23
N ILE A 85 -12.22 -15.39 -10.36
CA ILE A 85 -11.20 -16.30 -10.92
C ILE A 85 -9.90 -15.54 -11.25
N GLY A 86 -9.99 -14.31 -11.76
CA GLY A 86 -8.84 -13.46 -12.04
C GLY A 86 -7.94 -13.18 -10.82
N TYR A 87 -8.46 -13.29 -9.59
CA TYR A 87 -7.66 -13.08 -8.38
C TYR A 87 -6.59 -14.15 -8.17
N LEU A 88 -6.71 -15.33 -8.78
CA LEU A 88 -5.70 -16.39 -8.69
C LEU A 88 -4.34 -15.95 -9.24
N TRP A 89 -4.34 -15.12 -10.29
CA TRP A 89 -3.10 -14.53 -10.86
C TRP A 89 -2.84 -13.13 -10.32
N LEU A 90 -3.89 -12.34 -10.13
CA LEU A 90 -3.74 -10.96 -9.71
C LEU A 90 -3.17 -10.86 -8.29
N HIS A 91 -3.60 -11.72 -7.37
CA HIS A 91 -3.10 -11.69 -5.99
C HIS A 91 -1.58 -11.93 -5.90
N PRO A 92 -1.00 -13.04 -6.41
CA PRO A 92 0.45 -13.24 -6.36
C PRO A 92 1.20 -12.13 -7.12
N TYR A 93 0.67 -11.64 -8.24
CA TYR A 93 1.27 -10.55 -8.99
C TYR A 93 1.34 -9.24 -8.18
N MET A 94 0.25 -8.87 -7.49
CA MET A 94 0.23 -7.71 -6.58
C MET A 94 1.21 -7.89 -5.41
N GLN A 95 1.28 -9.09 -4.82
CA GLN A 95 2.20 -9.38 -3.72
C GLN A 95 3.66 -9.26 -4.17
N THR A 96 4.03 -9.85 -5.31
CA THR A 96 5.39 -9.73 -5.87
C THR A 96 5.74 -8.28 -6.19
N THR A 97 4.80 -7.53 -6.76
CA THR A 97 5.03 -6.11 -7.09
C THR A 97 5.27 -5.26 -5.85
N ARG A 98 4.49 -5.47 -4.78
CA ARG A 98 4.67 -4.79 -3.50
C ARG A 98 5.96 -5.20 -2.80
N ALA A 99 6.35 -6.47 -2.90
CA ALA A 99 7.63 -6.95 -2.37
C ALA A 99 8.82 -6.32 -3.10
N GLU A 100 8.75 -6.16 -4.41
CA GLU A 100 9.80 -5.49 -5.18
C GLU A 100 9.85 -3.98 -4.88
N PHE A 101 8.69 -3.35 -4.70
CA PHE A 101 8.61 -1.97 -4.24
C PHE A 101 9.29 -1.79 -2.87
N TYR A 102 9.03 -2.70 -1.92
CA TYR A 102 9.74 -2.73 -0.63
C TYR A 102 11.26 -2.86 -0.82
N ARG A 103 11.73 -3.81 -1.64
CA ARG A 103 13.17 -4.00 -1.90
C ARG A 103 13.82 -2.75 -2.49
N ASN A 104 13.12 -2.07 -3.41
CA ASN A 104 13.60 -0.82 -3.99
C ASN A 104 13.70 0.31 -2.96
N LEU A 105 12.74 0.41 -2.03
CA LEU A 105 12.82 1.39 -0.94
C LEU A 105 14.00 1.12 -0.01
N VAL A 106 14.22 -0.14 0.36
CA VAL A 106 15.36 -0.53 1.20
C VAL A 106 16.69 -0.27 0.49
N ALA A 107 16.77 -0.51 -0.82
CA ALA A 107 17.97 -0.23 -1.60
C ALA A 107 18.27 1.28 -1.70
N GLN A 108 17.23 2.12 -1.75
CA GLN A 108 17.37 3.58 -1.84
C GLN A 108 17.64 4.24 -0.48
N ASN A 109 17.17 3.65 0.62
CA ASN A 109 17.31 4.17 1.97
C ASN A 109 17.64 3.05 2.97
N PRO A 110 18.84 2.44 2.88
CA PRO A 110 19.25 1.36 3.77
C PRO A 110 19.38 1.82 5.23
N GLU A 111 19.72 3.08 5.47
CA GLU A 111 19.81 3.67 6.80
C GLU A 111 18.46 3.76 7.53
N ALA A 112 17.32 3.76 6.83
CA ALA A 112 16.00 3.69 7.47
C ALA A 112 15.77 2.41 8.27
N LEU A 113 16.53 1.34 7.97
CA LEU A 113 16.50 0.08 8.70
C LEU A 113 17.72 -0.11 9.61
N ALA A 114 18.76 0.69 9.45
CA ALA A 114 19.99 0.64 10.24
C ALA A 114 19.79 1.33 11.61
N ASP A 115 19.33 0.53 12.57
CA ASP A 115 19.51 0.76 14.02
C ASP A 115 20.06 -0.54 14.62
#